data_AF-W6ZCK5-F1
#
_entry.id   AF-W6ZCK5-F1
#
_cell.length_a   1.000
_cell.length_b   1.000
_cell.length_c   1.000
_cell.angle_alpha   90.00
_cell.angle_beta   90.00
_cell.angle_gamma   90.00
#
_symmetry.space_group_name_H-M   'P 1'
#
loop_
_entity.id
_entity.type
_entity.pdbx_description
1 polymer ?
#
loop_
_entity_poly.entity_id
_entity_poly.type
_entity_poly.pdbx_seq_one_letter_code
_entity_poly.pdbx_strand_id
1 'polypeptide(L)'
;MKGFFTTIWLALAALHQSAEANSSSWSGTNNYFLQAMSDSAQDTYIQTLSSYNIKVVRLWVNQATKGCNKGSQLVKDIPQLETTIGQYNRQTLDELDKLLVKLSGKNIKAIISPHDSNSLIGDYRKDAYWAHWGAGYFYQKQEAFDAYDSRLSYILNYKGAYSGQVWKNWPQAIFSFNIQNEPMTPEPSQCQNGDPTGWMCGRARHMRKAGLETRILVSTGGLGGDISHGCTFLPAVTQCDAIDAISIHRYASVPGQWSANMPNWIKQANGKKIFLEEWGIDSQKYDQKSAFVSEATNMNSVGLPHLYWQLLPISNGNCNYDPKKDNGDPFGIYTNSGVPLAGPINAATSSGAAHDWTGTLY
;
A
#
# COMPACT_ATOMS: atom_id res chain seq x y z
N MET A 1 -26.72 -40.78 -62.55
CA MET A 1 -25.73 -39.68 -62.56
C MET A 1 -25.81 -38.97 -61.22
N LYS A 2 -24.75 -39.12 -60.39
CA LYS A 2 -24.63 -38.55 -59.05
C LYS A 2 -24.07 -37.14 -59.15
N GLY A 3 -24.80 -36.14 -58.64
CA GLY A 3 -24.29 -34.78 -58.46
C GLY A 3 -24.04 -34.52 -56.98
N PHE A 4 -22.77 -34.38 -56.61
CA PHE A 4 -22.33 -33.91 -55.29
C PHE A 4 -22.37 -32.38 -55.27
N PHE A 5 -23.15 -31.80 -54.37
CA PHE A 5 -22.96 -30.40 -53.94
C PHE A 5 -22.51 -30.41 -52.48
N THR A 6 -21.23 -30.11 -52.26
CA THR A 6 -20.63 -29.94 -50.94
C THR A 6 -20.66 -28.45 -50.62
N THR A 7 -21.55 -28.04 -49.72
CA THR A 7 -21.65 -26.65 -49.25
C THR A 7 -20.64 -26.43 -48.11
N ILE A 8 -19.61 -25.63 -48.36
CA ILE A 8 -18.64 -25.19 -47.34
C ILE A 8 -19.27 -24.05 -46.54
N TRP A 9 -19.54 -24.31 -45.25
CA TRP A 9 -19.86 -23.26 -44.27
C TRP A 9 -18.55 -22.73 -43.67
N LEU A 10 -18.16 -21.51 -44.05
CA LEU A 10 -17.14 -20.73 -43.37
C LEU A 10 -17.76 -20.09 -42.13
N ALA A 11 -17.41 -20.61 -40.95
CA ALA A 11 -17.71 -19.94 -39.69
C ALA A 11 -16.80 -18.70 -39.55
N LEU A 12 -17.39 -17.51 -39.64
CA LEU A 12 -16.74 -16.27 -39.20
C LEU A 12 -16.57 -16.33 -37.68
N ALA A 13 -15.37 -16.65 -37.21
CA ALA A 13 -14.98 -16.34 -35.85
C ALA A 13 -14.83 -14.82 -35.72
N ALA A 14 -15.84 -14.17 -35.14
CA ALA A 14 -15.74 -12.79 -34.70
C ALA A 14 -14.72 -12.74 -33.55
N LEU A 15 -13.46 -12.43 -33.87
CA LEU A 15 -12.48 -11.95 -32.91
C LEU A 15 -13.02 -10.65 -32.31
N HIS A 16 -13.75 -10.77 -31.20
CA HIS A 16 -13.90 -9.66 -30.27
C HIS A 16 -12.51 -9.42 -29.67
N GLN A 17 -11.71 -8.58 -30.32
CA GLN A 17 -10.71 -7.81 -29.59
C GLN A 17 -11.50 -6.90 -28.65
N SER A 18 -11.76 -7.38 -27.44
CA SER A 18 -12.04 -6.51 -26.32
C SER A 18 -10.91 -5.50 -26.31
N ALA A 19 -11.17 -4.25 -26.68
CA ALA A 19 -10.25 -3.19 -26.35
C ALA A 19 -10.07 -3.27 -24.84
N GLU A 20 -8.88 -3.68 -24.37
CA GLU A 20 -8.57 -3.64 -22.95
C GLU A 20 -8.88 -2.21 -22.49
N ALA A 21 -9.76 -2.07 -21.51
CA ALA A 21 -9.99 -0.78 -20.89
C ALA A 21 -8.64 -0.30 -20.33
N ASN A 22 -8.00 0.66 -21.00
CA ASN A 22 -6.77 1.24 -20.51
C ASN A 22 -7.12 2.39 -19.55
N SER A 23 -7.18 2.08 -18.25
CA SER A 23 -7.28 3.11 -17.23
C SER A 23 -6.02 3.98 -17.18
N SER A 24 -6.14 5.18 -16.62
CA SER A 24 -4.98 6.01 -16.30
C SER A 24 -4.11 5.43 -15.18
N SER A 25 -2.81 5.71 -15.19
CA SER A 25 -1.95 5.51 -14.01
C SER A 25 -2.36 6.47 -12.89
N TRP A 26 -1.73 6.36 -11.73
CA TRP A 26 -2.08 7.15 -10.55
C TRP A 26 -0.91 7.27 -9.59
N SER A 27 -0.95 8.32 -8.77
CA SER A 27 0.02 8.56 -7.71
C SER A 27 -0.65 8.62 -6.34
N GLY A 28 0.13 8.31 -5.31
CA GLY A 28 -0.29 8.36 -3.93
C GLY A 28 0.83 8.73 -2.97
N THR A 29 0.56 8.57 -1.68
CA THR A 29 1.57 8.76 -0.62
C THR A 29 1.28 7.93 0.62
N ASN A 30 2.25 7.85 1.50
CA ASN A 30 2.21 7.14 2.78
C ASN A 30 2.06 8.15 3.92
N ASN A 31 1.27 7.85 4.95
CA ASN A 31 1.34 8.59 6.22
C ASN A 31 0.83 7.75 7.40
N TYR A 32 1.76 7.28 8.25
CA TYR A 32 1.46 6.34 9.33
C TYR A 32 0.86 6.94 10.61
N PHE A 33 0.79 8.28 10.68
CA PHE A 33 0.36 8.99 11.89
C PHE A 33 -0.81 9.96 11.65
N LEU A 34 -1.35 10.00 10.43
CA LEU A 34 -2.36 10.98 10.01
C LEU A 34 -3.61 10.95 10.91
N GLN A 35 -4.00 9.77 11.40
CA GLN A 35 -5.12 9.54 12.30
C GLN A 35 -4.96 10.26 13.66
N ALA A 36 -3.73 10.53 14.09
CA ALA A 36 -3.42 11.20 15.36
C ALA A 36 -3.36 12.74 15.27
N MET A 37 -3.40 13.29 14.05
CA MET A 37 -3.44 14.74 13.85
C MET A 37 -4.81 15.34 14.21
N SER A 38 -4.86 16.66 14.34
CA SER A 38 -6.14 17.37 14.53
C SER A 38 -7.00 17.29 13.27
N ASP A 39 -8.32 17.37 13.42
CA ASP A 39 -9.24 17.32 12.28
C ASP A 39 -8.90 18.40 11.23
N SER A 40 -8.64 19.63 11.69
CA SER A 40 -8.26 20.74 10.81
C SER A 40 -6.96 20.49 10.03
N ALA A 41 -5.98 19.83 10.65
CA ALA A 41 -4.71 19.54 10.00
C ALA A 41 -4.87 18.40 8.99
N GLN A 42 -5.67 17.38 9.32
CA GLN A 42 -6.07 16.35 8.36
C GLN A 42 -6.79 16.97 7.15
N ASP A 43 -7.78 17.83 7.38
CA ASP A 43 -8.58 18.43 6.30
C ASP A 43 -7.70 19.29 5.38
N THR A 44 -6.80 20.08 5.96
CA THR A 44 -5.83 20.88 5.18
C THR A 44 -4.90 19.98 4.37
N TYR A 45 -4.35 18.93 4.98
CA TYR A 45 -3.45 18.01 4.29
C TYR A 45 -4.15 17.26 3.16
N ILE A 46 -5.34 16.72 3.40
CA ILE A 46 -6.14 16.00 2.41
C ILE A 46 -6.57 16.93 1.27
N GLN A 47 -6.92 18.19 1.56
CA GLN A 47 -7.20 19.19 0.53
C GLN A 47 -5.97 19.46 -0.36
N THR A 48 -4.77 19.53 0.23
CA THR A 48 -3.53 19.64 -0.52
C THR A 48 -3.28 18.42 -1.40
N LEU A 49 -3.42 17.20 -0.87
CA LEU A 49 -3.28 15.97 -1.66
C LEU A 49 -4.27 15.91 -2.83
N SER A 50 -5.53 16.28 -2.57
CA SER A 50 -6.56 16.37 -3.61
C SER A 50 -6.20 17.39 -4.69
N SER A 51 -5.62 18.53 -4.33
CA SER A 51 -5.13 19.54 -5.30
C SER A 51 -3.97 19.05 -6.16
N TYR A 52 -3.21 18.06 -5.69
CA TYR A 52 -2.15 17.39 -6.46
C TYR A 52 -2.68 16.22 -7.29
N ASN A 53 -3.99 15.93 -7.23
CA ASN A 53 -4.64 14.79 -7.86
C ASN A 53 -4.14 13.43 -7.35
N ILE A 54 -3.73 13.36 -6.08
CA ILE A 54 -3.44 12.11 -5.38
C ILE A 54 -4.70 11.23 -5.37
N LYS A 55 -4.53 9.93 -5.65
CA LYS A 55 -5.63 8.96 -5.71
C LYS A 55 -5.64 8.00 -4.53
N VAL A 56 -4.49 7.73 -3.93
CA VAL A 56 -4.35 6.73 -2.87
C VAL A 56 -3.47 7.25 -1.73
N VAL A 57 -3.90 7.01 -0.48
CA VAL A 57 -3.06 7.21 0.71
C VAL A 57 -2.92 5.89 1.47
N ARG A 58 -1.70 5.48 1.77
CA ARG A 58 -1.46 4.31 2.63
C ARG A 58 -1.45 4.71 4.10
N LEU A 59 -2.16 3.92 4.89
CA LEU A 59 -2.43 4.12 6.32
C LEU A 59 -2.15 2.82 7.10
N TRP A 60 -1.92 2.96 8.41
CA TRP A 60 -1.56 1.85 9.28
C TRP A 60 -2.55 1.73 10.42
N VAL A 61 -2.87 0.49 10.77
CA VAL A 61 -3.52 0.14 12.03
C VAL A 61 -2.47 0.09 13.14
N ASN A 62 -1.89 1.26 13.43
CA ASN A 62 -0.80 1.44 14.39
C ASN A 62 -1.19 2.43 15.50
N GLN A 63 -0.50 2.29 16.64
CA GLN A 63 -0.51 3.30 17.68
C GLN A 63 0.20 4.59 17.24
N ALA A 64 -0.10 5.68 17.92
CA ALA A 64 0.60 6.94 17.79
C ALA A 64 0.51 7.71 19.11
N THR A 65 1.62 8.30 19.54
CA THR A 65 1.66 9.09 20.78
C THR A 65 1.48 10.57 20.49
N LYS A 66 0.68 11.26 21.29
CA LYS A 66 0.55 12.72 21.23
C LYS A 66 1.92 13.39 21.37
N GLY A 67 2.18 14.40 20.54
CA GLY A 67 3.47 15.08 20.50
C GLY A 67 3.88 15.43 19.07
N CYS A 68 5.17 15.68 18.87
CA CYS A 68 5.71 15.95 17.54
C CYS A 68 6.14 14.64 16.88
N ASN A 69 5.68 14.42 15.65
CA ASN A 69 6.16 13.33 14.80
C ASN A 69 6.39 13.86 13.39
N LYS A 70 7.63 13.73 12.89
CA LYS A 70 8.07 14.18 11.56
C LYS A 70 7.53 15.56 11.15
N GLY A 71 7.66 16.53 12.06
CA GLY A 71 7.26 17.92 11.83
C GLY A 71 5.76 18.20 11.96
N SER A 72 4.97 17.19 12.29
CA SER A 72 3.53 17.29 12.51
C SER A 72 3.19 17.21 13.99
N GLN A 73 2.23 18.02 14.44
CA GLN A 73 1.67 17.93 15.77
C GLN A 73 0.58 16.87 15.81
N LEU A 74 0.79 15.83 16.61
CA LEU A 74 -0.22 14.85 16.99
C LEU A 74 -0.92 15.37 18.25
N VAL A 75 -2.25 15.44 18.21
CA VAL A 75 -3.05 16.07 19.29
C VAL A 75 -3.76 15.06 20.17
N LYS A 76 -3.73 13.78 19.78
CA LYS A 76 -4.37 12.66 20.48
C LYS A 76 -3.44 11.45 20.49
N ASP A 77 -3.58 10.63 21.53
CA ASP A 77 -3.00 9.30 21.58
C ASP A 77 -3.92 8.32 20.84
N ILE A 78 -3.31 7.49 20.01
CA ILE A 78 -3.95 6.38 19.33
C ILE A 78 -3.40 5.10 19.97
N PRO A 79 -4.24 4.29 20.62
CA PRO A 79 -3.76 3.07 21.26
C PRO A 79 -3.30 2.05 20.22
N GLN A 80 -2.54 1.04 20.67
CA GLN A 80 -2.35 -0.16 19.86
C GLN A 80 -3.70 -0.85 19.68
N LEU A 81 -3.95 -1.39 18.48
CA LEU A 81 -5.13 -2.21 18.26
C LEU A 81 -5.16 -3.40 19.22
N GLU A 82 -4.00 -3.97 19.56
CA GLU A 82 -3.94 -5.26 20.25
C GLU A 82 -2.72 -5.33 21.16
N THR A 83 -2.92 -5.03 22.45
CA THR A 83 -1.88 -5.20 23.49
C THR A 83 -1.91 -6.60 24.10
N THR A 84 -2.99 -7.34 23.88
CA THR A 84 -3.17 -8.73 24.30
C THR A 84 -3.83 -9.46 23.14
N ILE A 85 -3.23 -10.57 22.70
CA ILE A 85 -3.69 -11.32 21.53
C ILE A 85 -5.18 -11.68 21.67
N GLY A 86 -5.98 -11.33 20.66
CA GLY A 86 -7.43 -11.55 20.62
C GLY A 86 -8.27 -10.48 21.32
N GLN A 87 -7.66 -9.47 21.97
CA GLN A 87 -8.36 -8.35 22.59
C GLN A 87 -8.08 -7.05 21.84
N TYR A 88 -9.11 -6.56 21.14
CA TYR A 88 -8.96 -5.47 20.19
C TYR A 88 -9.48 -4.14 20.73
N ASN A 89 -8.63 -3.12 20.73
CA ASN A 89 -8.98 -1.74 21.01
C ASN A 89 -9.57 -1.05 19.79
N ARG A 90 -10.89 -0.89 19.79
CA ARG A 90 -11.64 -0.32 18.68
C ARG A 90 -11.25 1.13 18.34
N GLN A 91 -10.72 1.90 19.29
CA GLN A 91 -10.42 3.32 19.12
C GLN A 91 -9.46 3.58 17.94
N THR A 92 -8.47 2.71 17.71
CA THR A 92 -7.55 2.81 16.57
C THR A 92 -8.30 2.76 15.23
N LEU A 93 -9.32 1.89 15.13
CA LEU A 93 -10.14 1.78 13.92
C LEU A 93 -11.15 2.92 13.80
N ASP A 94 -11.69 3.42 14.91
CA ASP A 94 -12.59 4.58 14.90
C ASP A 94 -11.89 5.84 14.35
N GLU A 95 -10.64 6.08 14.75
CA GLU A 95 -9.87 7.23 14.26
C GLU A 95 -9.47 7.09 12.78
N LEU A 96 -9.15 5.88 12.34
CA LEU A 96 -8.93 5.59 10.92
C LEU A 96 -10.23 5.71 10.11
N ASP A 97 -11.37 5.25 10.61
CA ASP A 97 -12.66 5.33 9.92
C ASP A 97 -13.06 6.78 9.67
N LYS A 98 -12.87 7.65 10.67
CA LYS A 98 -13.07 9.10 10.53
C LYS A 98 -12.19 9.67 9.42
N LEU A 99 -10.92 9.25 9.35
CA LEU A 99 -9.98 9.66 8.32
C LEU A 99 -10.38 9.13 6.93
N LEU A 100 -10.87 7.89 6.83
CA LEU A 100 -11.36 7.30 5.58
C LEU A 100 -12.55 8.06 5.01
N VAL A 101 -13.47 8.53 5.85
CA VAL A 101 -14.58 9.40 5.41
C VAL A 101 -14.06 10.68 4.75
N LYS A 102 -13.04 11.31 5.33
CA LYS A 102 -12.43 12.54 4.79
C LYS A 102 -11.73 12.31 3.46
N LEU A 103 -10.94 11.24 3.36
CA LEU A 103 -10.24 10.86 2.12
C LEU A 103 -11.24 10.53 1.00
N SER A 104 -12.24 9.69 1.31
CA SER A 104 -13.27 9.29 0.34
C SER A 104 -14.08 10.48 -0.15
N GLY A 105 -14.40 11.45 0.71
CA GLY A 105 -15.04 12.72 0.34
C GLY A 105 -14.23 13.58 -0.65
N LYS A 106 -12.96 13.27 -0.89
CA LYS A 106 -12.09 13.89 -1.91
C LYS A 106 -11.71 12.94 -3.05
N ASN A 107 -12.40 11.81 -3.18
CA ASN A 107 -12.10 10.74 -4.14
C ASN A 107 -10.68 10.18 -3.98
N ILE A 108 -10.17 10.16 -2.74
CA ILE A 108 -8.91 9.52 -2.37
C ILE A 108 -9.26 8.23 -1.64
N LYS A 109 -8.73 7.10 -2.12
CA LYS A 109 -8.88 5.81 -1.46
C LYS A 109 -7.70 5.52 -0.54
N ALA A 110 -7.86 4.54 0.34
CA ALA A 110 -6.82 4.13 1.26
C ALA A 110 -6.30 2.71 1.01
N ILE A 111 -4.99 2.53 1.23
CA ILE A 111 -4.41 1.23 1.54
C ILE A 111 -4.39 1.09 3.05
N ILE A 112 -4.94 0.01 3.58
CA ILE A 112 -4.90 -0.28 5.02
C ILE A 112 -3.86 -1.36 5.28
N SER A 113 -2.78 -1.00 5.98
CA SER A 113 -1.85 -1.97 6.53
C SER A 113 -2.31 -2.43 7.92
N PRO A 114 -2.72 -3.70 8.08
CA PRO A 114 -3.33 -4.18 9.31
C PRO A 114 -2.33 -4.39 10.46
N HIS A 115 -1.04 -4.47 10.15
CA HIS A 115 0.03 -4.71 11.11
C HIS A 115 1.39 -4.33 10.50
N ASP A 116 2.34 -3.92 11.34
CA ASP A 116 3.68 -3.52 10.93
C ASP A 116 4.70 -4.60 11.32
N SER A 117 5.39 -5.20 10.34
CA SER A 117 6.42 -6.21 10.65
C SER A 117 7.54 -5.66 11.53
N ASN A 118 7.80 -4.35 11.48
CA ASN A 118 8.80 -3.71 12.34
C ASN A 118 8.49 -3.88 13.83
N SER A 119 7.23 -4.09 14.20
CA SER A 119 6.83 -4.45 15.57
C SER A 119 7.31 -5.83 16.01
N LEU A 120 7.92 -6.62 15.13
CA LEU A 120 8.53 -7.92 15.45
C LEU A 120 10.07 -7.85 15.58
N ILE A 121 10.70 -6.68 15.44
CA ILE A 121 12.17 -6.54 15.55
C ILE A 121 12.65 -6.58 17.02
N GLY A 122 11.74 -6.48 17.98
CA GLY A 122 12.03 -6.62 19.42
C GLY A 122 12.61 -5.38 20.11
N ASP A 123 12.55 -4.24 19.44
CA ASP A 123 12.93 -2.94 20.00
C ASP A 123 11.75 -2.23 20.69
N TYR A 124 11.78 -0.90 20.76
CA TYR A 124 10.71 -0.09 21.36
C TYR A 124 9.36 -0.20 20.63
N ARG A 125 9.32 -0.76 19.42
CA ARG A 125 8.12 -0.95 18.59
C ARG A 125 7.40 -2.27 18.87
N LYS A 126 7.99 -3.13 19.71
CA LYS A 126 7.49 -4.49 19.97
C LYS A 126 6.05 -4.50 20.47
N ASP A 127 5.27 -5.46 19.95
CA ASP A 127 3.87 -5.62 20.27
C ASP A 127 3.56 -6.99 20.89
N ALA A 128 2.26 -7.31 21.02
CA ALA A 128 1.81 -8.56 21.62
C ALA A 128 2.24 -9.81 20.83
N TYR A 129 2.41 -9.71 19.51
CA TYR A 129 2.87 -10.82 18.69
C TYR A 129 4.34 -11.11 18.92
N TRP A 130 5.17 -10.05 18.99
CA TRP A 130 6.57 -10.22 19.37
C TRP A 130 6.72 -10.82 20.77
N ALA A 131 5.92 -10.34 21.72
CA ALA A 131 6.00 -10.82 23.11
C ALA A 131 5.68 -12.32 23.25
N HIS A 132 4.84 -12.86 22.37
CA HIS A 132 4.42 -14.26 22.43
C HIS A 132 5.27 -15.19 21.53
N TRP A 133 5.60 -14.75 20.31
CA TRP A 133 6.25 -15.59 19.29
C TRP A 133 7.59 -15.06 18.79
N GLY A 134 7.94 -13.80 19.08
CA GLY A 134 9.07 -13.12 18.46
C GLY A 134 8.94 -13.00 16.92
N ALA A 135 10.03 -12.67 16.25
CA ALA A 135 10.07 -12.54 14.79
C ALA A 135 9.83 -13.86 14.06
N GLY A 136 10.49 -14.94 14.50
CA GLY A 136 10.51 -16.21 13.77
C GLY A 136 9.21 -17.01 13.88
N TYR A 137 8.75 -17.30 15.11
CA TYR A 137 7.59 -18.18 15.28
C TYR A 137 6.28 -17.56 14.79
N PHE A 138 6.19 -16.23 14.71
CA PHE A 138 5.05 -15.53 14.13
C PHE A 138 4.76 -15.98 12.68
N TYR A 139 5.80 -16.26 11.89
CA TYR A 139 5.70 -16.74 10.51
C TYR A 139 5.77 -18.26 10.36
N GLN A 140 5.87 -19.01 11.47
CA GLN A 140 6.07 -20.47 11.44
C GLN A 140 4.99 -21.28 12.15
N LYS A 141 4.29 -20.73 13.14
CA LYS A 141 3.38 -21.47 14.02
C LYS A 141 1.92 -21.25 13.64
N GLN A 142 1.16 -22.34 13.54
CA GLN A 142 -0.28 -22.29 13.25
C GLN A 142 -1.08 -21.45 14.26
N GLU A 143 -0.72 -21.49 15.53
CA GLU A 143 -1.33 -20.63 16.57
C GLU A 143 -1.08 -19.14 16.34
N ALA A 144 0.10 -18.74 15.83
CA ALA A 144 0.38 -17.37 15.44
C ALA A 144 -0.43 -16.97 14.19
N PHE A 145 -0.59 -17.93 13.28
CA PHE A 145 -1.40 -17.76 12.08
C PHE A 145 -2.86 -17.49 12.48
N ASP A 146 -3.46 -18.37 13.27
CA ASP A 146 -4.85 -18.25 13.72
C ASP A 146 -5.09 -16.94 14.49
N ALA A 147 -4.13 -16.52 15.31
CA ALA A 147 -4.19 -15.24 16.01
C ALA A 147 -4.14 -14.03 15.05
N TYR A 148 -3.28 -14.08 14.04
CA TYR A 148 -3.22 -13.01 13.03
C TYR A 148 -4.46 -12.99 12.13
N ASP A 149 -4.99 -14.16 11.74
CA ASP A 149 -6.25 -14.26 11.01
C ASP A 149 -7.43 -13.72 11.81
N SER A 150 -7.43 -13.89 13.13
CA SER A 150 -8.42 -13.29 14.01
C SER A 150 -8.34 -11.75 13.97
N ARG A 151 -7.13 -11.19 13.98
CA ARG A 151 -6.91 -9.74 13.81
C ARG A 151 -7.38 -9.24 12.45
N LEU A 152 -7.02 -9.94 11.37
CA LEU A 152 -7.49 -9.61 10.01
C LEU A 152 -9.03 -9.65 9.96
N SER A 153 -9.65 -10.66 10.56
CA SER A 153 -11.11 -10.76 10.64
C SER A 153 -11.73 -9.59 11.41
N TYR A 154 -11.12 -9.18 12.52
CA TYR A 154 -11.60 -8.05 13.31
C TYR A 154 -11.58 -6.75 12.49
N ILE A 155 -10.47 -6.46 11.81
CA ILE A 155 -10.32 -5.26 10.98
C ILE A 155 -11.28 -5.30 9.78
N LEU A 156 -11.38 -6.43 9.08
CA LEU A 156 -12.25 -6.57 7.91
C LEU A 156 -13.75 -6.43 8.26
N ASN A 157 -14.17 -6.98 9.39
CA ASN A 157 -15.56 -6.93 9.84
C ASN A 157 -15.89 -5.70 10.67
N TYR A 158 -14.93 -4.81 10.91
CA TYR A 158 -15.18 -3.58 11.64
C TYR A 158 -16.23 -2.73 10.90
N LYS A 159 -17.28 -2.38 11.65
CA LYS A 159 -18.30 -1.42 11.23
C LYS A 159 -17.90 -0.03 11.72
N GLY A 160 -17.68 0.87 10.78
CA GLY A 160 -17.28 2.25 11.01
C GLY A 160 -18.19 3.00 11.96
N ALA A 161 -17.59 3.61 12.99
CA ALA A 161 -18.31 4.51 13.90
C ALA A 161 -18.75 5.81 13.21
N TYR A 162 -18.03 6.26 12.18
CA TYR A 162 -18.28 7.50 11.44
C TYR A 162 -18.86 7.24 10.06
N SER A 163 -18.35 6.22 9.35
CA SER A 163 -18.83 5.87 8.02
C SER A 163 -20.13 5.06 8.04
N GLY A 164 -20.38 4.31 9.12
CA GLY A 164 -21.43 3.29 9.21
C GLY A 164 -21.19 2.06 8.31
N GLN A 165 -20.09 2.04 7.55
CA GLN A 165 -19.76 1.01 6.57
C GLN A 165 -19.01 -0.15 7.23
N VAL A 166 -19.21 -1.37 6.73
CA VAL A 166 -18.34 -2.49 7.08
C VAL A 166 -17.15 -2.45 6.14
N TRP A 167 -15.94 -2.37 6.68
CA TRP A 167 -14.72 -2.06 5.91
C TRP A 167 -14.46 -3.03 4.75
N LYS A 168 -14.67 -4.33 4.93
CA LYS A 168 -14.53 -5.32 3.84
C LYS A 168 -15.48 -5.13 2.66
N ASN A 169 -16.51 -4.30 2.81
CA ASN A 169 -17.54 -4.01 1.81
C ASN A 169 -17.53 -2.53 1.35
N TRP A 170 -16.44 -1.78 1.59
CA TRP A 170 -16.38 -0.34 1.32
C TRP A 170 -15.36 0.05 0.23
N PRO A 171 -15.53 -0.44 -1.02
CA PRO A 171 -14.58 -0.18 -2.12
C PRO A 171 -14.51 1.30 -2.54
N GLN A 172 -15.43 2.15 -2.10
CA GLN A 172 -15.39 3.59 -2.36
C GLN A 172 -14.32 4.31 -1.55
N ALA A 173 -13.94 3.80 -0.38
CA ALA A 173 -12.91 4.40 0.46
C ALA A 173 -11.64 3.55 0.56
N ILE A 174 -11.73 2.22 0.39
CA ILE A 174 -10.61 1.32 0.54
C ILE A 174 -10.21 0.78 -0.83
N PHE A 175 -8.96 1.02 -1.22
CA PHE A 175 -8.34 0.51 -2.43
C PHE A 175 -7.81 -0.91 -2.22
N SER A 176 -7.10 -1.12 -1.11
CA SER A 176 -6.59 -2.44 -0.75
C SER A 176 -6.42 -2.59 0.75
N PHE A 177 -6.39 -3.84 1.19
CA PHE A 177 -5.70 -4.21 2.42
C PHE A 177 -4.34 -4.80 2.07
N ASN A 178 -3.30 -4.38 2.79
CA ASN A 178 -2.07 -5.16 2.79
C ASN A 178 -2.27 -6.44 3.60
N ILE A 179 -1.45 -7.45 3.34
CA ILE A 179 -1.31 -8.60 4.23
C ILE A 179 -0.62 -8.17 5.53
N GLN A 180 0.46 -7.38 5.44
CA GLN A 180 1.22 -6.75 6.54
C GLN A 180 2.18 -5.72 5.92
N ASN A 181 2.59 -4.66 6.61
CA ASN A 181 3.71 -3.82 6.15
C ASN A 181 5.03 -4.60 6.24
N GLU A 182 5.79 -4.60 5.15
CA GLU A 182 7.10 -5.24 4.97
C GLU A 182 7.18 -6.65 5.56
N PRO A 183 6.30 -7.59 5.15
CA PRO A 183 6.27 -8.92 5.74
C PRO A 183 7.64 -9.59 5.70
N MET A 184 7.97 -10.32 6.76
CA MET A 184 9.20 -11.11 6.89
C MET A 184 10.52 -10.30 6.93
N THR A 185 10.50 -8.97 6.90
CA THR A 185 11.71 -8.14 7.18
C THR A 185 12.45 -8.55 8.46
N PRO A 186 11.77 -8.83 9.60
CA PRO A 186 12.42 -9.26 10.84
C PRO A 186 12.96 -10.70 10.82
N GLU A 187 12.55 -11.53 9.86
CA GLU A 187 13.04 -12.90 9.67
C GLU A 187 13.20 -13.19 8.17
N PRO A 188 14.26 -12.64 7.52
CA PRO A 188 14.43 -12.72 6.07
C PRO A 188 14.49 -14.15 5.55
N SER A 189 14.89 -15.11 6.39
CA SER A 189 14.96 -16.52 6.02
C SER A 189 13.59 -17.07 5.58
N GLN A 190 12.47 -16.55 6.10
CA GLN A 190 11.15 -17.01 5.69
C GLN A 190 10.90 -16.72 4.20
N CYS A 191 11.20 -15.50 3.77
CA CYS A 191 10.96 -15.10 2.39
C CYS A 191 12.06 -15.61 1.45
N GLN A 192 13.32 -15.66 1.89
CA GLN A 192 14.44 -16.22 1.11
C GLN A 192 14.29 -17.72 0.86
N ASN A 193 13.67 -18.45 1.80
CA ASN A 193 13.32 -19.87 1.63
C ASN A 193 11.97 -20.09 0.91
N GLY A 194 11.40 -19.03 0.31
CA GLY A 194 10.22 -19.13 -0.55
C GLY A 194 8.89 -19.21 0.21
N ASP A 195 8.80 -18.63 1.41
CA ASP A 195 7.61 -18.71 2.28
C ASP A 195 7.22 -20.17 2.58
N PRO A 196 8.07 -20.94 3.27
CA PRO A 196 7.95 -22.40 3.37
C PRO A 196 6.69 -22.86 4.13
N THR A 197 6.08 -21.97 4.93
CA THR A 197 4.85 -22.23 5.67
C THR A 197 3.60 -21.75 4.94
N GLY A 198 3.76 -21.11 3.76
CA GLY A 198 2.67 -20.55 2.99
C GLY A 198 1.95 -19.41 3.71
N TRP A 199 2.66 -18.65 4.55
CA TRP A 199 2.11 -17.61 5.39
C TRP A 199 1.37 -16.57 4.55
N MET A 200 2.01 -16.04 3.50
CA MET A 200 1.46 -14.97 2.66
C MET A 200 0.14 -15.40 2.01
N CYS A 201 0.15 -16.54 1.31
CA CYS A 201 -1.04 -17.01 0.61
C CYS A 201 -2.13 -17.48 1.58
N GLY A 202 -1.76 -18.04 2.73
CA GLY A 202 -2.68 -18.40 3.80
C GLY A 202 -3.46 -17.19 4.32
N ARG A 203 -2.76 -16.09 4.64
CA ARG A 203 -3.40 -14.85 5.12
C ARG A 203 -4.30 -14.24 4.04
N ALA A 204 -3.82 -14.18 2.80
CA ALA A 204 -4.61 -13.68 1.66
C ALA A 204 -5.91 -14.47 1.45
N ARG A 205 -5.84 -15.81 1.47
CA ARG A 205 -7.01 -16.69 1.37
C ARG A 205 -7.97 -16.50 2.53
N HIS A 206 -7.45 -16.27 3.74
CA HIS A 206 -8.28 -15.95 4.89
C HIS A 206 -9.07 -14.66 4.69
N MET A 207 -8.44 -13.59 4.20
CA MET A 207 -9.14 -12.33 3.89
C MET A 207 -10.25 -12.52 2.84
N ARG A 208 -9.99 -13.30 1.78
CA ARG A 208 -11.00 -13.66 0.77
C ARG A 208 -12.14 -14.50 1.36
N LYS A 209 -11.83 -15.51 2.17
CA LYS A 209 -12.83 -16.34 2.89
C LYS A 209 -13.67 -15.53 3.88
N ALA A 210 -13.10 -14.49 4.49
CA ALA A 210 -13.82 -13.56 5.35
C ALA A 210 -14.83 -12.67 4.58
N GLY A 211 -14.88 -12.79 3.26
CA GLY A 211 -15.83 -12.08 2.39
C GLY A 211 -15.34 -10.68 2.03
N LEU A 212 -14.03 -10.48 1.89
CA LEU A 212 -13.49 -9.24 1.33
C LEU A 212 -13.96 -9.06 -0.12
N GLU A 213 -14.64 -7.94 -0.35
CA GLU A 213 -15.19 -7.58 -1.64
C GLU A 213 -14.08 -7.50 -2.72
N THR A 214 -14.39 -7.93 -3.94
CA THR A 214 -13.38 -8.21 -4.99
C THR A 214 -12.79 -6.95 -5.65
N ARG A 215 -13.47 -5.80 -5.59
CA ARG A 215 -12.92 -4.51 -6.00
C ARG A 215 -11.92 -3.96 -4.97
N ILE A 216 -11.96 -4.42 -3.72
CA ILE A 216 -10.89 -4.18 -2.74
C ILE A 216 -9.79 -5.23 -2.94
N LEU A 217 -8.57 -4.77 -3.21
CA LEU A 217 -7.44 -5.67 -3.46
C LEU A 217 -6.86 -6.23 -2.16
N VAL A 218 -6.33 -7.44 -2.23
CA VAL A 218 -5.34 -7.98 -1.31
C VAL A 218 -3.96 -7.73 -1.91
N SER A 219 -3.17 -6.94 -1.19
CA SER A 219 -1.83 -6.50 -1.62
C SER A 219 -0.76 -7.00 -0.66
N THR A 220 0.47 -7.16 -1.14
CA THR A 220 1.55 -7.83 -0.39
C THR A 220 2.15 -7.00 0.75
N GLY A 221 1.92 -5.69 0.78
CA GLY A 221 2.47 -4.77 1.76
C GLY A 221 3.98 -4.53 1.64
N GLY A 222 4.54 -4.52 0.43
CA GLY A 222 5.97 -4.36 0.19
C GLY A 222 6.76 -5.64 -0.07
N LEU A 223 6.20 -6.82 0.24
CA LEU A 223 6.83 -8.09 -0.13
C LEU A 223 6.69 -8.29 -1.66
N GLY A 224 7.81 -8.34 -2.36
CA GLY A 224 7.88 -8.40 -3.82
C GLY A 224 8.68 -7.28 -4.48
N GLY A 225 9.24 -6.33 -3.71
CA GLY A 225 10.06 -5.23 -4.19
C GLY A 225 11.57 -5.35 -3.94
N ASP A 226 12.35 -5.01 -4.96
CA ASP A 226 13.81 -5.10 -5.03
C ASP A 226 14.52 -4.03 -4.17
N ILE A 227 15.02 -4.45 -2.99
CA ILE A 227 16.33 -4.13 -2.35
C ILE A 227 16.33 -4.55 -0.87
N SER A 228 15.17 -4.64 -0.20
CA SER A 228 15.12 -5.17 1.17
C SER A 228 15.05 -6.70 1.13
N HIS A 229 16.23 -7.32 1.17
CA HIS A 229 16.45 -8.67 1.73
C HIS A 229 16.27 -9.85 0.77
N GLY A 230 16.22 -9.61 -0.55
CA GLY A 230 16.27 -10.68 -1.57
C GLY A 230 14.95 -11.42 -1.78
N CYS A 231 13.83 -10.82 -1.37
CA CYS A 231 12.51 -11.46 -1.30
C CYS A 231 11.54 -10.97 -2.40
N THR A 232 12.05 -10.90 -3.63
CA THR A 232 11.42 -10.25 -4.77
C THR A 232 10.64 -11.25 -5.63
N PHE A 233 9.37 -10.97 -5.93
CA PHE A 233 8.47 -11.79 -6.76
C PHE A 233 8.50 -13.30 -6.47
N LEU A 234 8.41 -13.68 -5.19
CA LEU A 234 8.41 -15.07 -4.75
C LEU A 234 7.26 -15.88 -5.37
N PRO A 235 7.49 -17.12 -5.85
CA PRO A 235 6.42 -17.97 -6.41
C PRO A 235 5.22 -18.16 -5.47
N ALA A 236 5.46 -18.32 -4.16
CA ALA A 236 4.40 -18.43 -3.15
C ALA A 236 3.44 -17.22 -3.14
N VAL A 237 3.93 -16.06 -3.56
CA VAL A 237 3.14 -14.83 -3.69
C VAL A 237 2.57 -14.71 -5.10
N THR A 238 3.40 -14.82 -6.13
CA THR A 238 3.02 -14.61 -7.54
C THR A 238 2.12 -15.69 -8.12
N GLN A 239 2.02 -16.85 -7.48
CA GLN A 239 1.10 -17.93 -7.86
C GLN A 239 -0.15 -18.01 -6.96
N CYS A 240 -0.21 -17.24 -5.87
CA CYS A 240 -1.35 -17.27 -4.96
C CYS A 240 -2.58 -16.62 -5.59
N ASP A 241 -3.65 -17.37 -5.77
CA ASP A 241 -4.92 -16.91 -6.35
C ASP A 241 -5.64 -15.83 -5.54
N ALA A 242 -5.39 -15.77 -4.23
CA ALA A 242 -6.01 -14.80 -3.33
C ALA A 242 -5.28 -13.45 -3.23
N ILE A 243 -4.12 -13.29 -3.86
CA ILE A 243 -3.35 -12.03 -3.90
C ILE A 243 -3.60 -11.36 -5.25
N ASP A 244 -4.08 -10.12 -5.26
CA ASP A 244 -4.43 -9.41 -6.50
C ASP A 244 -3.30 -8.50 -7.00
N ALA A 245 -2.50 -7.97 -6.06
CA ALA A 245 -1.46 -7.01 -6.38
C ALA A 245 -0.16 -7.23 -5.61
N ILE A 246 0.97 -7.08 -6.32
CA ILE A 246 2.31 -7.01 -5.74
C ILE A 246 2.63 -5.53 -5.51
N SER A 247 2.60 -5.13 -4.24
CA SER A 247 3.08 -3.83 -3.77
C SER A 247 4.59 -3.90 -3.54
N ILE A 248 5.33 -3.00 -4.19
CA ILE A 248 6.79 -2.98 -4.21
C ILE A 248 7.30 -1.84 -3.33
N HIS A 249 8.27 -2.13 -2.46
CA HIS A 249 9.03 -1.10 -1.75
C HIS A 249 10.43 -0.99 -2.36
N ARG A 250 10.90 0.25 -2.61
CA ARG A 250 12.27 0.49 -3.08
C ARG A 250 12.75 1.92 -2.80
N TYR A 251 13.84 2.03 -2.05
CA TYR A 251 14.46 3.29 -1.63
C TYR A 251 15.76 3.58 -2.39
N ALA A 252 15.70 3.56 -3.73
CA ALA A 252 16.91 3.60 -4.55
C ALA A 252 17.34 5.02 -4.98
N SER A 253 16.44 6.00 -5.11
CA SER A 253 16.77 7.36 -5.59
C SER A 253 17.69 7.39 -6.83
N VAL A 254 17.49 6.46 -7.78
CA VAL A 254 18.30 6.38 -9.01
C VAL A 254 17.38 6.55 -10.24
N PRO A 255 17.48 7.67 -10.97
CA PRO A 255 16.69 7.89 -12.16
C PRO A 255 16.90 6.82 -13.24
N GLY A 256 15.83 6.46 -13.96
CA GLY A 256 15.88 5.51 -15.08
C GLY A 256 15.73 4.04 -14.69
N GLN A 257 15.81 3.71 -13.40
CA GLN A 257 15.73 2.33 -12.93
C GLN A 257 14.29 1.79 -12.92
N TRP A 258 13.27 2.62 -12.72
CA TRP A 258 11.88 2.15 -12.66
C TRP A 258 11.39 1.64 -14.01
N SER A 259 11.53 2.47 -15.05
CA SER A 259 11.13 2.11 -16.40
C SER A 259 11.88 0.90 -16.93
N ALA A 260 13.17 0.75 -16.58
CA ALA A 260 13.99 -0.37 -17.01
C ALA A 260 13.58 -1.70 -16.35
N ASN A 261 13.14 -1.67 -15.08
CA ASN A 261 12.75 -2.86 -14.34
C ASN A 261 11.30 -3.28 -14.59
N MET A 262 10.44 -2.35 -14.99
CA MET A 262 9.00 -2.57 -15.21
C MET A 262 8.67 -3.82 -16.07
N PRO A 263 9.29 -4.05 -17.25
CA PRO A 263 8.96 -5.23 -18.06
C PRO A 263 9.24 -6.56 -17.34
N ASN A 264 10.32 -6.61 -16.56
CA ASN A 264 10.66 -7.80 -15.77
C ASN A 264 9.67 -8.00 -14.63
N TRP A 265 9.29 -6.93 -13.93
CA TRP A 265 8.29 -6.99 -12.87
C TRP A 265 6.93 -7.47 -13.37
N ILE A 266 6.44 -6.97 -14.50
CA ILE A 266 5.19 -7.45 -15.12
C ILE A 266 5.27 -8.95 -15.41
N LYS A 267 6.38 -9.41 -16.00
CA LYS A 267 6.59 -10.83 -16.30
C LYS A 267 6.60 -11.67 -15.02
N GLN A 268 7.27 -11.21 -13.97
CA GLN A 268 7.40 -11.93 -12.70
C GLN A 268 6.11 -11.90 -11.87
N ALA A 269 5.29 -10.86 -12.02
CA ALA A 269 4.01 -10.71 -11.31
C ALA A 269 2.97 -11.76 -11.69
N ASN A 270 3.18 -12.49 -12.80
CA ASN A 270 2.34 -13.60 -13.22
C ASN A 270 0.84 -13.21 -13.33
N GLY A 271 0.57 -12.11 -14.02
CA GLY A 271 -0.78 -11.58 -14.25
C GLY A 271 -1.36 -10.75 -13.10
N LYS A 272 -0.67 -10.64 -11.96
CA LYS A 272 -1.05 -9.74 -10.86
C LYS A 272 -0.77 -8.29 -11.21
N LYS A 273 -1.53 -7.38 -10.62
CA LYS A 273 -1.23 -5.94 -10.71
C LYS A 273 0.06 -5.64 -9.96
N ILE A 274 0.81 -4.64 -10.39
CA ILE A 274 1.95 -4.12 -9.64
C ILE A 274 1.83 -2.60 -9.44
N PHE A 275 2.34 -2.13 -8.32
CA PHE A 275 2.52 -0.71 -8.05
C PHE A 275 3.66 -0.52 -7.04
N LEU A 276 4.31 0.64 -7.08
CA LEU A 276 5.28 1.03 -6.05
C LEU A 276 4.51 1.55 -4.84
N GLU A 277 4.49 0.78 -3.76
CA GLU A 277 3.81 1.16 -2.52
C GLU A 277 4.65 2.08 -1.64
N GLU A 278 5.98 1.95 -1.73
CA GLU A 278 6.91 2.88 -1.12
C GLU A 278 8.12 3.10 -2.03
N TRP A 279 8.41 4.37 -2.28
CA TRP A 279 9.70 4.82 -2.80
C TRP A 279 10.04 6.16 -2.18
N GLY A 280 11.33 6.41 -1.95
CA GLY A 280 11.79 7.60 -1.25
C GLY A 280 13.06 8.17 -1.84
N ILE A 281 13.21 9.49 -1.69
CA ILE A 281 14.44 10.21 -2.04
C ILE A 281 15.24 10.51 -0.79
N ASP A 282 16.42 9.92 -0.67
CA ASP A 282 17.33 10.16 0.45
C ASP A 282 17.77 11.63 0.44
N SER A 283 17.16 12.45 1.30
CA SER A 283 17.41 13.90 1.36
C SER A 283 18.80 14.27 1.87
N GLN A 284 19.53 13.30 2.45
CA GLN A 284 20.92 13.48 2.86
C GLN A 284 21.87 13.42 1.66
N LYS A 285 21.46 12.74 0.58
CA LYS A 285 22.30 12.50 -0.61
C LYS A 285 21.84 13.28 -1.84
N TYR A 286 20.55 13.53 -1.98
CA TYR A 286 19.98 14.07 -3.21
C TYR A 286 19.16 15.34 -2.95
N ASP A 287 19.17 16.25 -3.94
CA ASP A 287 18.24 17.37 -3.97
C ASP A 287 16.84 16.88 -4.33
N GLN A 288 15.93 16.89 -3.36
CA GLN A 288 14.55 16.42 -3.55
C GLN A 288 13.78 17.23 -4.61
N LYS A 289 14.16 18.50 -4.89
CA LYS A 289 13.46 19.31 -5.90
C LYS A 289 13.61 18.74 -7.31
N SER A 290 14.84 18.42 -7.70
CA SER A 290 15.15 17.82 -9.00
C SER A 290 14.90 16.32 -9.02
N ALA A 291 15.28 15.60 -7.95
CA ALA A 291 15.12 14.15 -7.89
C ALA A 291 13.65 13.72 -7.95
N PHE A 292 12.73 14.37 -7.23
CA PHE A 292 11.32 13.98 -7.25
C PHE A 292 10.71 14.06 -8.64
N VAL A 293 10.97 15.16 -9.34
CA VAL A 293 10.50 15.36 -10.73
C VAL A 293 11.07 14.29 -11.65
N SER A 294 12.38 14.00 -11.53
CA SER A 294 13.06 13.00 -12.35
C SER A 294 12.49 11.60 -12.14
N GLU A 295 12.34 11.15 -10.89
CA GLU A 295 11.84 9.82 -10.57
C GLU A 295 10.38 9.66 -10.98
N ALA A 296 9.51 10.60 -10.59
CA ALA A 296 8.09 10.57 -10.94
C ALA A 296 7.89 10.57 -12.47
N THR A 297 8.67 11.36 -13.22
CA THR A 297 8.62 11.34 -14.68
C THR A 297 9.01 9.97 -15.25
N ASN A 298 10.02 9.31 -14.68
CA ASN A 298 10.44 7.99 -15.12
C ASN A 298 9.39 6.90 -14.84
N MET A 299 8.69 6.98 -13.70
CA MET A 299 7.58 6.07 -13.40
C MET A 299 6.38 6.33 -14.32
N ASN A 300 6.05 7.61 -14.55
CA ASN A 300 4.94 8.01 -15.41
C ASN A 300 5.15 7.63 -16.88
N SER A 301 6.39 7.59 -17.37
CA SER A 301 6.68 7.25 -18.77
C SER A 301 6.35 5.80 -19.14
N VAL A 302 6.20 4.93 -18.13
CA VAL A 302 5.82 3.52 -18.29
C VAL A 302 4.48 3.19 -17.62
N GLY A 303 3.72 4.21 -17.19
CA GLY A 303 2.43 3.99 -16.55
C GLY A 303 2.50 3.24 -15.22
N LEU A 304 3.60 3.38 -14.46
CA LEU A 304 3.79 2.76 -13.15
C LEU A 304 3.06 3.54 -12.07
N PRO A 305 2.05 2.98 -11.39
CA PRO A 305 1.46 3.66 -10.26
C PRO A 305 2.42 3.64 -9.06
N HIS A 306 2.42 4.73 -8.30
CA HIS A 306 3.43 4.91 -7.25
C HIS A 306 2.94 5.71 -6.04
N LEU A 307 3.37 5.33 -4.85
CA LEU A 307 3.15 6.04 -3.60
C LEU A 307 4.49 6.50 -3.02
N TYR A 308 4.66 7.82 -2.87
CA TYR A 308 5.89 8.37 -2.28
C TYR A 308 5.90 8.15 -0.76
N TRP A 309 7.02 7.68 -0.24
CA TRP A 309 7.36 7.65 1.19
C TRP A 309 8.30 8.82 1.53
N GLN A 310 7.88 9.84 2.26
CA GLN A 310 6.47 10.20 2.45
C GLN A 310 6.24 11.69 2.28
N LEU A 311 5.08 12.05 1.73
CA LEU A 311 4.64 13.44 1.70
C LEU A 311 4.18 13.81 3.11
N LEU A 312 4.74 14.89 3.63
CA LEU A 312 4.45 15.37 4.98
C LEU A 312 3.47 16.55 4.90
N PRO A 313 2.56 16.68 5.89
CA PRO A 313 1.78 17.90 6.09
C PRO A 313 2.67 19.14 6.11
N ILE A 314 2.09 20.33 5.91
CA ILE A 314 2.88 21.56 5.87
C ILE A 314 3.76 21.71 7.12
N SER A 315 5.02 22.10 6.93
CA SER A 315 5.85 22.53 8.05
C SER A 315 5.39 23.92 8.49
N ASN A 316 4.95 24.04 9.74
CA ASN A 316 4.47 25.30 10.34
C ASN A 316 5.36 25.82 11.47
N GLY A 317 6.52 25.17 11.70
CA GLY A 317 7.49 25.56 12.74
C GLY A 317 7.13 25.11 14.17
N ASN A 318 5.94 24.58 14.44
CA ASN A 318 5.55 24.15 15.79
C ASN A 318 6.23 22.83 16.21
N CYS A 319 6.53 21.97 15.24
CA CYS A 319 7.29 20.75 15.43
C CYS A 319 8.54 20.81 14.55
N ASN A 320 9.71 20.99 15.17
CA ASN A 320 10.97 21.02 14.44
C ASN A 320 11.33 19.61 13.94
N TYR A 321 11.40 19.46 12.62
CA TYR A 321 11.89 18.25 11.98
C TYR A 321 12.51 18.61 10.63
N ASP A 322 13.70 18.06 10.39
CA ASP A 322 14.45 18.23 9.15
C ASP A 322 14.74 16.82 8.60
N PRO A 323 14.11 16.40 7.49
CA PRO A 323 14.38 15.10 6.86
C PRO A 323 15.87 14.84 6.62
N LYS A 324 16.68 15.89 6.37
CA LYS A 324 18.13 15.73 6.15
C LYS A 324 18.90 15.29 7.40
N LYS A 325 18.29 15.41 8.57
CA LYS A 325 18.87 15.02 9.86
C LYS A 325 18.25 13.75 10.44
N ASP A 326 17.33 13.12 9.71
CA ASP A 326 16.72 11.86 10.10
C ASP A 326 17.58 10.69 9.63
N ASN A 327 18.39 10.13 10.53
CA ASN A 327 19.30 9.04 10.20
C ASN A 327 18.59 7.70 9.91
N GLY A 328 17.32 7.57 10.30
CA GLY A 328 16.55 6.34 10.08
C GLY A 328 15.64 6.42 8.85
N ASP A 329 15.12 7.61 8.56
CA ASP A 329 14.10 7.81 7.53
C ASP A 329 14.17 9.23 6.91
N PRO A 330 15.22 9.50 6.11
CA PRO A 330 15.47 10.82 5.51
C PRO A 330 14.64 11.11 4.25
N PHE A 331 13.50 10.45 4.08
CA PHE A 331 12.75 10.47 2.82
C PHE A 331 11.59 11.49 2.80
N GLY A 332 11.26 12.10 3.94
CA GLY A 332 10.15 13.04 4.05
C GLY A 332 10.25 14.25 3.10
N ILE A 333 9.15 14.61 2.44
CA ILE A 333 9.00 15.87 1.69
C ILE A 333 7.79 16.63 2.23
N TYR A 334 8.00 17.79 2.84
CA TYR A 334 6.88 18.67 3.21
C TYR A 334 6.13 19.17 1.97
N THR A 335 4.80 19.16 2.04
CA THR A 335 3.93 19.66 0.97
C THR A 335 4.14 21.14 0.64
N ASN A 336 4.73 21.93 1.55
CA ASN A 336 5.12 23.33 1.36
C ASN A 336 6.65 23.56 1.22
N SER A 337 7.44 22.51 0.96
CA SER A 337 8.91 22.60 0.84
C SER A 337 9.43 23.33 -0.41
N GLY A 338 8.56 23.64 -1.37
CA GLY A 338 8.93 24.16 -2.68
C GLY A 338 9.47 23.09 -3.64
N VAL A 339 9.39 21.80 -3.29
CA VAL A 339 9.51 20.71 -4.27
C VAL A 339 8.31 20.77 -5.24
N PRO A 340 8.52 20.70 -6.57
CA PRO A 340 7.44 20.69 -7.55
C PRO A 340 6.62 19.38 -7.52
N LEU A 341 5.76 19.22 -6.51
CA LEU A 341 4.98 17.99 -6.29
C LEU A 341 3.79 17.85 -7.26
N ALA A 342 2.98 18.91 -7.39
CA ALA A 342 1.69 18.84 -8.09
C ALA A 342 1.81 18.39 -9.56
N GLY A 343 2.80 18.91 -10.29
CA GLY A 343 2.98 18.62 -11.72
C GLY A 343 3.23 17.13 -11.99
N PRO A 344 4.32 16.55 -11.46
CA PRO A 344 4.63 15.13 -11.65
C PRO A 344 3.57 14.17 -11.08
N ILE A 345 2.94 14.50 -9.95
CA ILE A 345 1.85 13.68 -9.38
C ILE A 345 0.63 13.69 -10.32
N ASN A 346 0.20 14.88 -10.76
CA ASN A 346 -0.96 14.98 -11.66
C ASN A 346 -0.71 14.30 -13.02
N ALA A 347 0.54 14.38 -13.52
CA ALA A 347 0.93 13.76 -14.78
C ALA A 347 0.73 12.24 -14.81
N ALA A 348 0.74 11.54 -13.66
CA ALA A 348 0.47 10.11 -13.61
C ALA A 348 -0.91 9.76 -14.19
N THR A 349 -1.93 10.58 -13.91
CA THR A 349 -3.28 10.34 -14.43
C THR A 349 -3.46 10.66 -15.92
N SER A 350 -2.47 11.33 -16.51
CA SER A 350 -2.41 11.58 -17.96
C SER A 350 -1.68 10.47 -18.71
N SER A 351 -0.99 9.57 -18.01
CA SER A 351 -0.35 8.38 -18.59
C SER A 351 -1.32 7.20 -18.58
N GLY A 352 -1.34 6.40 -19.66
CA GLY A 352 -1.97 5.08 -19.62
C GLY A 352 -1.25 4.19 -18.60
N ALA A 353 -1.99 3.45 -17.79
CA ALA A 353 -1.41 2.55 -16.79
C ALA A 353 -0.86 1.27 -17.43
N ALA A 354 0.16 0.69 -16.80
CA ALA A 354 0.66 -0.64 -17.15
C ALA A 354 -0.34 -1.78 -16.84
N HIS A 355 -1.33 -1.51 -16.01
CA HIS A 355 -2.43 -2.40 -15.67
C HIS A 355 -3.76 -1.63 -15.67
N ASP A 356 -4.87 -2.27 -16.04
CA ASP A 356 -6.19 -1.67 -15.87
C ASP A 356 -6.58 -1.59 -14.38
N TRP A 357 -7.02 -0.43 -13.91
CA TRP A 357 -7.47 -0.16 -12.54
C TRP A 357 -8.97 0.16 -12.48
N THR A 358 -9.70 0.01 -13.58
CA THR A 358 -11.16 0.20 -13.64
C THR A 358 -11.86 -0.73 -12.66
N GLY A 359 -12.84 -0.21 -11.91
CA GLY A 359 -13.57 -0.95 -10.89
C GLY A 359 -12.88 -1.03 -9.54
N THR A 360 -11.55 -0.93 -9.48
CA THR A 360 -10.78 -0.84 -8.22
C THR A 360 -10.55 0.61 -7.81
N LEU A 361 -10.03 1.44 -8.71
CA LEU A 361 -9.74 2.85 -8.43
C LEU A 361 -10.72 3.80 -9.13
N TYR A 362 -11.01 3.54 -10.41
CA TYR A 362 -11.88 4.35 -11.27
C TYR A 362 -13.28 3.77 -11.42
#